data_AF-A0A9E2DCZ6-F1
#
_entry.id   AF-A0A9E2DCZ6-F1
#
_cell.length_a   1.000
_cell.length_b   1.000
_cell.length_c   1.000
_cell.angle_alpha   90.00
_cell.angle_beta   90.00
_cell.angle_gamma   90.00
#
_symmetry.space_group_name_H-M   'P 1'
#
loop_
_entity.id
_entity.type
_entity.pdbx_description
1 polymer ?
#
loop_
_entity_poly.entity_id
_entity_poly.type
_entity_poly.pdbx_seq_one_letter_code
_entity_poly.pdbx_strand_id
1 'polypeptide(L)'
;FIAALIWPNLSACSQLVDGLEADVFTSDAVVAKIRAGLMTHNTQNPASSQSITRFSLLTTPPSIGDGEITEKGYVNQGLVQRLRADDVALMFGKDHPSVMVV
;
A
#
# COMPACT_ATOMS: atom_id res chain seq x y z
N PHE A 1 -13.21 -6.44 6.47
CA PHE A 1 -12.54 -5.97 5.25
C PHE A 1 -11.05 -6.16 5.42
N ILE A 2 -10.30 -6.26 4.32
CA ILE A 2 -8.84 -6.17 4.33
C ILE A 2 -8.43 -4.70 4.11
N ALA A 3 -7.38 -4.27 4.81
CA ALA A 3 -6.66 -3.04 4.53
C ALA A 3 -5.22 -3.37 4.15
N ALA A 4 -4.66 -2.64 3.19
CA ALA A 4 -3.33 -2.92 2.65
C ALA A 4 -2.37 -1.75 2.89
N LEU A 5 -1.21 -2.03 3.49
CA LEU A 5 -0.04 -1.17 3.39
C LEU A 5 0.76 -1.61 2.16
N ILE A 6 1.03 -0.68 1.25
CA ILE A 6 1.62 -0.99 -0.05
C ILE A 6 2.98 -0.32 -0.16
N TRP A 7 4.03 -1.10 -0.39
CA TRP A 7 5.28 -0.59 -0.95
C TRP A 7 5.15 -0.53 -2.47
N PRO A 8 5.04 0.65 -3.09
CA PRO A 8 4.87 0.75 -4.53
C PRO A 8 6.16 0.36 -5.25
N ASN A 9 6.03 -0.28 -6.40
CA ASN A 9 7.15 -0.43 -7.32
C ASN A 9 7.44 0.94 -7.95
N LEU A 10 8.45 1.65 -7.41
CA LEU A 10 8.77 3.00 -7.83
C LEU A 10 9.11 3.09 -9.32
N SER A 11 9.85 2.13 -9.87
CA SER A 11 10.20 2.10 -11.29
C SER A 11 8.94 2.06 -12.19
N ALA A 12 7.98 1.19 -11.85
CA ALA A 12 6.72 1.09 -12.60
C ALA A 12 5.81 2.30 -12.37
N CYS A 13 5.75 2.82 -11.14
CA CYS A 13 4.90 3.97 -10.82
C CYS A 13 5.41 5.25 -11.47
N SER A 14 6.72 5.47 -11.53
CA SER A 14 7.32 6.64 -12.20
C SER A 14 7.01 6.69 -13.70
N GLN A 15 6.68 5.56 -14.34
CA GLN A 15 6.22 5.54 -15.74
C GLN A 15 4.79 6.06 -15.92
N LEU A 16 4.02 6.21 -14.84
CA LEU A 16 2.66 6.71 -14.83
C LEU A 16 2.59 8.21 -14.50
N VAL A 17 3.73 8.84 -14.22
CA VAL A 17 3.82 10.24 -13.81
C VAL A 17 4.46 11.04 -14.94
N ASP A 18 3.78 12.09 -15.41
CA ASP A 18 4.32 13.03 -16.39
C ASP A 18 5.17 14.10 -15.70
N GLY A 19 6.48 14.16 -15.98
CA GLY A 19 7.39 15.21 -15.51
C GLY A 19 8.35 14.83 -14.38
N LEU A 20 9.39 15.65 -14.17
CA LEU A 20 10.32 15.51 -13.04
C LEU A 20 9.57 15.78 -11.72
N GLU A 21 9.66 14.84 -10.78
CA GLU A 21 9.41 15.02 -9.34
C GLU A 21 7.95 15.19 -8.85
N ALA A 22 6.91 14.89 -9.65
CA ALA A 22 5.59 14.66 -9.05
C ALA A 22 5.63 13.34 -8.27
N ASP A 23 5.81 13.47 -6.95
CA ASP A 23 6.03 12.40 -6.00
C ASP A 23 5.07 11.20 -6.25
N VAL A 24 5.63 10.03 -6.54
CA VAL A 24 4.89 8.77 -6.77
C VAL A 24 3.86 8.54 -5.66
N PHE A 25 4.18 8.97 -4.43
CA PHE A 25 3.33 8.80 -3.26
C PHE A 25 2.14 9.76 -3.21
N THR A 26 2.15 10.85 -3.98
CA THR A 26 1.04 11.82 -4.08
C THR A 26 0.40 11.87 -5.47
N SER A 27 0.84 11.02 -6.40
CA SER A 27 0.32 11.03 -7.77
C SER A 27 -1.06 10.37 -7.88
N ASP A 28 -2.04 11.15 -8.35
CA ASP A 28 -3.39 10.67 -8.64
C ASP A 28 -3.39 9.52 -9.66
N ALA A 29 -2.48 9.54 -10.63
CA ALA A 29 -2.36 8.48 -11.64
C ALA A 29 -1.92 7.15 -11.01
N VAL A 30 -0.98 7.19 -10.06
CA VAL A 30 -0.51 6.02 -9.31
C VAL A 30 -1.64 5.48 -8.41
N VAL A 31 -2.28 6.36 -7.64
CA VAL A 31 -3.41 5.99 -6.76
C VAL A 31 -4.54 5.37 -7.57
N ALA A 32 -4.91 5.97 -8.71
CA ALA A 32 -5.97 5.46 -9.59
C ALA A 32 -5.61 4.08 -10.16
N LYS A 33 -4.35 3.86 -10.57
CA LYS A 33 -3.90 2.58 -11.10
C LYS A 33 -3.98 1.46 -10.06
N ILE A 34 -3.53 1.74 -8.83
CA ILE A 34 -3.57 0.79 -7.71
C ILE A 34 -5.04 0.49 -7.35
N ARG A 35 -5.88 1.53 -7.20
CA ARG A 35 -7.31 1.38 -6.92
C ARG A 35 -7.99 0.47 -7.94
N ALA A 36 -7.77 0.69 -9.24
CA ALA A 36 -8.37 -0.12 -10.30
C ALA A 36 -7.96 -1.61 -10.22
N GLY A 37 -6.70 -1.89 -9.85
CA GLY A 37 -6.21 -3.25 -9.61
C GLY A 37 -6.92 -3.92 -8.42
N LEU A 38 -7.05 -3.20 -7.31
CA LEU A 38 -7.73 -3.69 -6.12
C LEU A 38 -9.24 -3.88 -6.34
N MET A 39 -9.91 -3.00 -7.10
CA MET A 39 -11.31 -3.18 -7.51
C MET A 39 -11.51 -4.44 -8.36
N THR A 40 -10.58 -4.70 -9.28
CA THR A 40 -10.58 -5.94 -10.09
C THR A 40 -10.45 -7.17 -9.20
N HIS A 41 -9.49 -7.16 -8.27
CA HIS A 41 -9.33 -8.23 -7.27
C HIS A 41 -10.60 -8.44 -6.44
N ASN A 42 -11.22 -7.36 -5.95
CA ASN A 42 -12.44 -7.43 -5.13
C ASN A 42 -13.64 -7.99 -5.89
N THR A 43 -13.74 -7.73 -7.19
CA THR A 43 -14.79 -8.31 -8.04
C THR A 43 -14.70 -9.84 -8.05
N GLN A 44 -13.48 -10.38 -8.03
CA GLN A 44 -13.21 -11.82 -7.97
C GLN A 44 -13.28 -12.37 -6.54
N ASN A 45 -13.09 -11.52 -5.53
CA ASN A 45 -13.00 -11.88 -4.12
C ASN A 45 -13.92 -11.01 -3.24
N PRO A 46 -15.26 -11.12 -3.39
CA PRO A 46 -16.20 -10.20 -2.75
C PRO A 46 -16.40 -10.44 -1.24
N ALA A 47 -15.94 -11.58 -0.71
CA ALA A 47 -16.07 -11.89 0.70
C ALA A 47 -15.32 -10.86 1.57
N SER A 48 -15.92 -10.47 2.70
CA SER A 48 -15.36 -9.42 3.57
C SER A 48 -13.99 -9.76 4.17
N SER A 49 -13.62 -11.04 4.19
CA SER A 49 -12.31 -11.56 4.58
C SER A 49 -11.27 -11.57 3.46
N GLN A 50 -11.65 -11.21 2.22
CA GLN A 50 -10.79 -11.26 1.03
C GLN A 50 -10.79 -9.95 0.24
N SER A 51 -11.82 -9.12 0.40
CA SER A 51 -11.96 -7.81 -0.23
C SER A 51 -11.11 -6.74 0.46
N ILE A 52 -10.26 -6.06 -0.32
CA ILE A 52 -9.39 -4.96 0.12
C ILE A 52 -10.15 -3.65 -0.07
N THR A 53 -10.49 -2.97 1.02
CA THR A 53 -11.37 -1.77 0.97
C THR A 53 -10.63 -0.46 1.22
N ARG A 54 -9.44 -0.54 1.81
CA ARG A 54 -8.60 0.62 2.12
C ARG A 54 -7.14 0.30 1.83
N PHE A 55 -6.38 1.27 1.38
CA PHE A 55 -4.92 1.16 1.27
C PHE A 55 -4.19 2.46 1.59
N SER A 56 -2.89 2.36 1.88
CA SER A 56 -1.96 3.49 1.99
C SER A 56 -0.65 3.13 1.30
N LEU A 57 0.03 4.12 0.74
CA LEU A 57 1.36 3.95 0.16
C LEU A 57 2.42 4.23 1.22
N LEU A 58 3.34 3.29 1.42
CA LEU A 58 4.45 3.42 2.35
C LEU A 58 5.62 4.13 1.65
N THR A 59 5.97 5.31 2.14
CA THR A 59 7.09 6.13 1.61
C THR A 59 8.45 5.57 2.02
N THR A 60 8.53 4.93 3.19
CA THR A 60 9.73 4.23 3.66
C THR A 60 9.73 2.78 3.19
N PRO A 61 10.77 2.31 2.48
CA PRO A 61 10.89 0.92 2.02
C PRO A 61 10.92 -0.06 3.21
N PRO A 62 10.67 -1.35 2.98
CA PRO A 62 10.83 -2.36 4.03
C PRO A 62 12.30 -2.46 4.45
N SER A 63 12.55 -2.55 5.75
CA SER A 63 13.89 -2.64 6.31
C SER A 63 14.40 -4.09 6.39
N ILE A 64 15.55 -4.38 5.77
CA ILE A 64 16.27 -5.65 5.99
C ILE A 64 16.88 -5.66 7.39
N GLY A 65 17.43 -4.53 7.84
CA GLY A 65 18.10 -4.41 9.14
C GLY A 65 17.17 -4.65 10.33
N ASP A 66 15.92 -4.18 10.23
CA ASP A 66 14.90 -4.41 11.25
C ASP A 66 14.15 -5.73 11.05
N GLY A 67 14.45 -6.47 9.97
CA GLY A 67 13.87 -7.79 9.68
C GLY A 67 12.48 -7.77 9.05
N GLU A 68 11.98 -6.61 8.58
CA GLU A 68 10.69 -6.51 7.88
C GLU A 68 10.67 -7.34 6.59
N ILE A 69 11.83 -7.44 5.92
CA ILE A 69 12.02 -8.21 4.70
C ILE A 69 13.35 -8.95 4.73
N THR A 70 13.39 -10.14 4.11
CA THR A 70 14.62 -10.89 3.89
C THR A 70 15.29 -10.50 2.56
N GLU A 71 16.57 -10.83 2.39
CA GLU A 71 17.27 -10.65 1.10
C GLU A 71 16.60 -11.39 -0.08
N LYS A 72 15.83 -12.44 0.22
CA LYS A 72 15.06 -13.22 -0.77
C LYS A 72 13.67 -12.63 -1.06
N GLY A 73 13.33 -11.49 -0.45
CA GLY A 73 12.06 -10.79 -0.66
C GLY A 73 10.89 -11.28 0.19
N TYR A 74 11.09 -12.20 1.14
CA TYR A 74 10.02 -12.60 2.06
C TYR A 74 9.75 -11.51 3.09
N VAL A 75 8.48 -11.08 3.19
CA VAL A 75 8.01 -10.09 4.15
C VAL A 75 7.60 -10.78 5.46
N ASN A 76 8.12 -10.30 6.59
CA ASN A 76 7.70 -10.74 7.92
C ASN A 76 6.47 -9.92 8.37
N GLN A 77 5.28 -10.35 7.94
CA GLN A 77 4.04 -9.59 8.16
C GLN A 77 3.78 -9.24 9.63
N GLY A 78 4.01 -10.17 10.56
CA GLY A 78 3.80 -9.92 11.98
C GLY A 78 4.79 -8.90 12.57
N LEU A 79 6.02 -8.86 12.06
CA LEU A 79 6.99 -7.84 12.46
C LEU A 79 6.68 -6.48 11.83
N VAL A 80 6.33 -6.45 10.54
CA VAL A 80 5.91 -5.22 9.84
C VAL A 80 4.72 -4.59 10.55
N GLN A 81 3.68 -5.36 10.87
CA GLN A 81 2.51 -4.84 11.59
C GLN A 81 2.85 -4.25 12.96
N ARG A 82 3.86 -4.80 13.64
CA ARG A 82 4.32 -4.32 14.94
C ARG A 82 5.19 -3.07 14.83
N LEU A 83 6.13 -3.02 13.87
CA LEU A 83 7.02 -1.88 13.66
C LEU A 83 6.29 -0.69 13.03
N ARG A 84 5.24 -0.95 12.24
CA ARG A 84 4.39 0.05 11.58
C ARG A 84 2.99 0.12 12.20
N ALA A 85 2.91 -0.07 13.52
CA ALA A 85 1.64 -0.12 14.23
C ALA A 85 0.80 1.15 14.03
N ASP A 86 1.44 2.31 13.89
CA ASP A 86 0.76 3.59 13.63
C ASP A 86 0.13 3.62 12.22
N ASP A 87 0.87 3.16 11.19
CA ASP A 87 0.33 3.03 9.84
C ASP A 87 -0.86 2.06 9.81
N VAL A 88 -0.75 0.93 10.53
CA VAL A 88 -1.85 -0.02 10.68
C VAL A 88 -3.04 0.62 11.37
N ALA A 89 -2.82 1.38 12.45
CA ALA A 89 -3.90 2.04 13.18
C ALA A 89 -4.65 3.06 12.30
N LEU A 90 -3.93 3.82 11.46
CA LEU A 90 -4.54 4.74 10.49
C LEU A 90 -5.51 4.01 9.54
N MET A 91 -5.16 2.80 9.09
CA MET A 91 -6.00 2.00 8.20
C MET A 91 -7.34 1.57 8.82
N PHE A 92 -7.46 1.55 10.14
CA PHE A 92 -8.70 1.19 10.84
C PHE A 92 -9.32 2.36 11.62
N GLY A 93 -8.65 3.51 11.62
CA GLY A 93 -9.10 4.74 12.27
C GLY A 93 -10.04 5.57 11.39
N LYS A 94 -10.24 6.82 11.85
CA LYS A 94 -10.98 7.88 11.16
C LYS A 94 -10.34 8.19 9.80
N ASP A 95 -11.05 8.93 8.96
CA ASP A 95 -10.51 9.35 7.66
C ASP A 95 -9.19 10.12 7.82
N HIS A 96 -8.21 9.76 6.99
CA HIS A 96 -6.87 10.33 7.01
C HIS A 96 -6.39 10.53 5.56
N PRO A 97 -5.70 11.65 5.22
CA PRO A 97 -5.29 11.93 3.85
C PRO A 97 -4.40 10.87 3.19
N SER A 98 -3.62 10.13 3.96
CA SER A 98 -2.78 9.04 3.44
C SER A 98 -3.54 7.74 3.20
N VAL A 99 -4.82 7.65 3.60
CA VAL A 99 -5.62 6.42 3.49
C VAL A 99 -6.63 6.59 2.36
N MET A 100 -6.47 5.79 1.32
CA MET A 100 -7.35 5.76 0.16
C MET A 100 -8.38 4.64 0.30
N VAL A 101 -9.61 4.92 -0.14
CA VAL A 101 -10.67 3.91 -0.30
C VAL A 101 -10.55 3.27 -1.67
N VAL A 102 -10.79 1.96 -1.73
CA VAL A 102 -10.81 1.15 -2.97
C VAL A 102 -12.14 1.27 -3.68
#